data_AF-A0A914FG49-F1
#
_entry.id   AF-A0A914FG49-F1
#
_cell.length_a   1.000
_cell.length_b   1.000
_cell.length_c   1.000
_cell.angle_alpha   90.00
_cell.angle_beta   90.00
_cell.angle_gamma   90.00
#
_symmetry.space_group_name_H-M   'P 1'
#
loop_
_entity.id
_entity.type
_entity.pdbx_description
1 polymer ?
#
loop_
_entity_poly.entity_id
_entity_poly.type
_entity_poly.pdbx_seq_one_letter_code
_entity_poly.pdbx_strand_id
1 'polypeptide(L)'
;MKFQEQIDEFRKEIKEVIQYVPLAWIWNADQTGIKQEMHFGRTLTFKGEKKVEAFAQKINATAHSYTAQVVINAEGQLMRPMLVIFREPKEPNCFDAKLAPFHNMIVVSTQFGMMNSQLGIYWLEEIFKPHAGLNPVLVVDS
;
A
#
# COMPACT_ATOMS: atom_id res chain seq x y z
N MET A 1 -29.92 1.53 7.80
CA MET A 1 -30.48 0.18 7.98
C MET A 1 -29.78 -0.82 7.07
N LYS A 2 -29.94 -0.73 5.74
CA LYS A 2 -29.28 -1.65 4.77
C LYS A 2 -27.75 -1.78 4.89
N PHE A 3 -27.02 -0.70 5.11
CA PHE A 3 -25.54 -0.75 5.19
C PHE A 3 -25.03 -1.46 6.45
N GLN A 4 -25.74 -1.31 7.58
CA GLN A 4 -25.37 -1.97 8.82
C GLN A 4 -25.62 -3.49 8.72
N GLU A 5 -26.74 -3.87 8.12
CA GLU A 5 -27.07 -5.27 7.85
C GLU A 5 -26.01 -5.93 6.96
N GLN A 6 -25.56 -5.26 5.90
CA GLN A 6 -24.48 -5.75 5.03
C GLN A 6 -23.15 -5.93 5.77
N ILE A 7 -22.78 -4.98 6.65
CA ILE A 7 -21.56 -5.09 7.47
C ILE A 7 -21.67 -6.30 8.41
N ASP A 8 -22.82 -6.48 9.05
CA ASP A 8 -23.01 -7.55 10.02
C ASP A 8 -23.08 -8.93 9.35
N GLU A 9 -23.63 -9.00 8.13
CA GLU A 9 -23.59 -10.20 7.28
C GLU A 9 -22.17 -10.56 6.86
N PHE A 10 -21.40 -9.60 6.33
CA PHE A 10 -19.98 -9.81 5.99
C PHE A 10 -19.15 -10.25 7.19
N ARG A 11 -19.33 -9.62 8.36
CA ARG A 11 -18.67 -10.03 9.61
C ARG A 11 -19.01 -11.46 9.99
N LYS A 12 -20.26 -11.87 9.80
CA LYS A 12 -20.68 -13.24 10.09
C LYS A 12 -20.01 -14.23 9.15
N GLU A 13 -20.01 -13.97 7.84
CA GLU A 13 -19.35 -14.82 6.83
C GLU A 13 -17.86 -14.96 7.11
N ILE A 14 -17.15 -13.84 7.31
CA ILE A 14 -15.73 -13.85 7.63
C ILE A 14 -15.47 -14.63 8.91
N LYS A 15 -16.28 -14.44 9.96
CA LYS A 15 -16.13 -15.18 11.22
C LYS A 15 -16.27 -16.69 11.04
N GLU A 16 -17.18 -17.13 10.17
CA GLU A 16 -17.38 -18.55 9.87
C GLU A 16 -16.20 -19.18 9.14
N VAL A 17 -15.52 -18.40 8.28
CA VAL A 17 -14.32 -18.84 7.55
C VAL A 17 -13.08 -18.81 8.44
N ILE A 18 -12.79 -17.69 9.12
CA ILE A 18 -11.53 -17.49 9.85
C ILE A 18 -11.39 -18.38 11.08
N GLN A 19 -12.49 -18.87 11.67
CA GLN A 19 -12.42 -19.69 12.89
C GLN A 19 -11.71 -21.05 12.65
N TYR A 20 -11.62 -21.50 11.41
CA TYR A 20 -10.98 -22.77 11.04
C TYR A 20 -9.65 -22.57 10.32
N VAL A 21 -9.21 -21.33 10.12
CA VAL A 21 -8.00 -20.99 9.37
C VAL A 21 -6.92 -20.47 10.33
N PRO A 22 -5.68 -20.99 10.28
CA PRO A 22 -4.57 -20.43 11.04
C PRO A 22 -4.40 -18.93 10.80
N LEU A 23 -4.11 -18.17 11.86
CA LEU A 23 -3.91 -16.71 11.78
C LEU A 23 -2.83 -16.31 10.75
N ALA A 24 -1.79 -17.14 10.60
CA ALA A 24 -0.73 -16.95 9.62
C ALA A 24 -1.23 -16.91 8.15
N TRP A 25 -2.41 -17.47 7.86
CA TRP A 25 -2.97 -17.61 6.51
C TRP A 25 -4.15 -16.65 6.24
N ILE A 26 -4.54 -15.86 7.24
CA ILE A 26 -5.54 -14.81 7.08
C ILE A 26 -4.81 -13.51 6.81
N TRP A 27 -4.96 -12.98 5.60
CA TRP A 27 -4.26 -11.80 5.12
C TRP A 27 -5.24 -10.65 4.90
N ASN A 28 -4.86 -9.46 5.36
CA ASN A 28 -5.50 -8.21 4.97
C ASN A 28 -4.58 -7.48 4.00
N ALA A 29 -5.13 -6.97 2.90
CA ALA A 29 -4.39 -6.19 1.92
C ALA A 29 -5.11 -4.90 1.59
N ASP A 30 -4.37 -3.79 1.57
CA ASP A 30 -4.89 -2.47 1.21
C ASP A 30 -3.81 -1.62 0.52
N GLN A 31 -4.25 -0.62 -0.24
CA GLN A 31 -3.40 0.36 -0.91
C GLN A 31 -3.25 1.63 -0.10
N THR A 32 -2.02 2.09 0.00
CA THR A 32 -1.73 3.36 0.66
C THR A 32 -0.83 4.25 -0.19
N GLY A 33 -1.24 5.52 -0.33
CA GLY A 33 -0.42 6.55 -0.96
C GLY A 33 0.61 7.09 0.03
N ILE A 34 1.89 6.96 -0.32
CA ILE A 34 3.01 7.47 0.46
C ILE A 34 3.61 8.68 -0.26
N LYS A 35 3.66 9.82 0.43
CA LYS A 35 4.31 11.03 -0.08
C LYS A 35 5.81 10.79 -0.21
N GLN A 36 6.40 11.20 -1.33
CA GLN A 36 7.85 11.11 -1.52
C GLN A 36 8.61 11.95 -0.49
N GLU A 37 8.04 13.09 -0.10
CA GLU A 37 8.53 13.91 0.99
C GLU A 37 7.43 14.20 2.01
N MET A 38 7.69 13.85 3.26
CA MET A 38 6.79 14.12 4.37
C MET A 38 6.70 15.63 4.59
N HIS A 39 5.49 16.16 4.45
CA HIS A 39 5.17 17.53 4.81
C HIS A 39 3.79 17.56 5.43
N PHE A 40 3.62 18.44 6.41
CA PHE A 40 2.35 18.65 7.09
C PHE A 40 1.63 19.85 6.47
N GLY A 41 0.30 19.79 6.40
CA GLY A 41 -0.51 20.94 5.97
C GLY A 41 -0.57 22.07 7.01
N ARG A 42 0.14 21.92 8.14
CA ARG A 42 0.20 22.88 9.24
C ARG A 42 1.65 22.96 9.72
N THR A 43 2.10 24.18 9.95
CA THR A 43 3.41 24.49 10.52
C THR A 43 3.20 25.24 11.83
N LEU A 44 3.97 24.91 12.85
CA LEU A 44 3.96 25.67 14.11
C LEU A 44 4.62 27.03 13.86
N THR A 45 3.87 28.11 14.09
CA THR A 45 4.25 29.49 13.78
C THR A 45 3.62 30.45 14.79
N PHE A 46 4.08 31.70 14.82
CA PHE A 46 3.49 32.70 15.71
C PHE A 46 2.08 33.09 15.24
N LYS A 47 1.19 33.33 16.20
CA LYS A 47 -0.19 33.74 15.91
C LYS A 47 -0.19 35.09 15.18
N GLY A 48 -0.81 35.14 14.01
CA GLY A 48 -0.90 36.35 13.18
C GLY A 48 0.13 36.42 12.05
N GLU A 49 1.04 35.45 11.95
CA GLU A 49 2.01 35.35 10.88
C GLU A 49 1.32 34.96 9.56
N LYS A 50 1.49 35.79 8.52
CA LYS A 50 0.79 35.64 7.23
C LYS A 50 1.53 34.78 6.21
N LYS A 51 2.85 34.66 6.36
CA LYS A 51 3.72 33.88 5.49
C LYS A 51 4.60 33.02 6.38
N VAL A 52 4.55 31.71 6.17
CA VAL A 52 5.40 30.75 6.87
C VAL A 52 6.26 30.07 5.84
N GLU A 53 7.57 30.19 5.98
CA GLU A 53 8.53 29.51 5.11
C GLU A 53 8.80 28.10 5.64
N ALA A 54 8.98 27.15 4.73
CA ALA A 54 9.31 25.76 5.06
C ALA A 54 10.42 25.29 4.14
N PHE A 55 11.31 24.44 4.67
CA PHE A 55 12.34 23.78 3.89
C PHE A 55 11.84 22.43 3.39
N ALA A 56 12.03 22.19 2.10
CA ALA A 56 11.82 20.89 1.48
C ALA A 56 13.10 20.48 0.76
N GLN A 57 13.40 19.18 0.73
CA GLN A 57 14.50 18.62 -0.06
C GLN A 57 14.24 18.85 -1.56
N LYS A 58 12.99 18.62 -2.00
CA LYS A 58 12.57 18.89 -3.37
C LYS A 58 11.10 19.26 -3.40
N ILE A 59 10.79 20.46 -3.88
CA ILE A 59 9.40 20.97 -3.97
C ILE A 59 8.49 20.00 -4.75
N ASN A 60 8.98 19.34 -5.80
CA ASN A 60 8.15 18.37 -6.52
C ASN A 60 7.84 17.12 -5.68
N ALA A 61 8.75 16.70 -4.79
CA ALA A 61 8.54 15.54 -3.91
C ALA A 61 7.46 15.80 -2.85
N THR A 62 7.12 17.07 -2.58
CA THR A 62 5.97 17.41 -1.72
C THR A 62 4.64 17.29 -2.46
N ALA A 63 4.63 17.27 -3.80
CA ALA A 63 3.39 17.16 -4.58
C ALA A 63 3.12 15.72 -5.08
N HIS A 64 4.14 14.86 -5.08
CA HIS A 64 4.04 13.51 -5.62
C HIS A 64 4.04 12.45 -4.53
N SER A 65 3.21 11.43 -4.74
CA SER A 65 3.17 10.21 -3.95
C SER A 65 3.42 9.00 -4.85
N TYR A 66 3.84 7.91 -4.23
CA TYR A 66 3.79 6.58 -4.81
C TYR A 66 2.79 5.74 -4.00
N THR A 67 2.32 4.64 -4.57
CA THR A 67 1.38 3.74 -3.87
C THR A 67 2.13 2.50 -3.42
N ALA A 68 1.86 2.04 -2.19
CA ALA A 68 2.32 0.74 -1.70
C ALA A 68 1.12 -0.17 -1.50
N GLN A 69 1.21 -1.41 -1.99
CA GLN A 69 0.27 -2.48 -1.66
C GLN A 69 0.78 -3.18 -0.41
N VAL A 70 0.22 -2.83 0.75
CA VAL A 70 0.63 -3.39 2.03
C VAL A 70 -0.24 -4.59 2.34
N VAL A 71 0.39 -5.69 2.73
CA VAL A 71 -0.28 -6.95 3.07
C VAL A 71 0.25 -7.44 4.40
N ILE A 72 -0.65 -7.72 5.34
CA ILE A 72 -0.30 -8.16 6.69
C ILE A 72 -1.21 -9.33 7.09
N ASN A 73 -0.66 -10.37 7.72
CA ASN A 73 -1.48 -11.46 8.24
C ASN A 73 -2.02 -11.16 9.65
N ALA A 74 -2.93 -11.99 10.13
CA ALA A 74 -3.53 -11.84 11.45
C ALA A 74 -2.54 -12.11 12.61
N GLU A 75 -1.33 -12.61 12.34
CA GLU A 75 -0.22 -12.68 13.30
C GLU A 75 0.62 -11.40 13.36
N GLY A 76 0.31 -10.41 12.52
CA GLY A 76 1.04 -9.14 12.43
C GLY A 76 2.30 -9.21 11.56
N GLN A 77 2.46 -10.25 10.75
CA GLN A 77 3.59 -10.40 9.83
C GLN A 77 3.28 -9.72 8.49
N LEU A 78 4.18 -8.84 8.05
CA LEU A 78 4.11 -8.24 6.72
C LEU A 78 4.54 -9.24 5.65
N MET A 79 3.76 -9.32 4.58
CA MET A 79 4.14 -10.09 3.40
C MET A 79 5.36 -9.47 2.73
N ARG A 80 6.24 -10.34 2.23
CA ARG A 80 7.38 -9.97 1.40
C ARG A 80 7.36 -10.84 0.15
N PRO A 81 7.65 -10.29 -1.04
CA PRO A 81 7.97 -8.89 -1.30
C PRO A 81 6.74 -7.95 -1.29
N MET A 82 6.96 -6.65 -1.02
CA MET A 82 5.94 -5.61 -1.11
C MET A 82 5.90 -5.01 -2.52
N LEU A 83 4.72 -4.80 -3.09
CA LEU A 83 4.57 -4.09 -4.36
C LEU A 83 4.52 -2.57 -4.12
N VAL A 84 5.40 -1.84 -4.82
CA VAL A 84 5.48 -0.38 -4.81
C VAL A 84 5.26 0.15 -6.22
N ILE A 85 4.36 1.12 -6.36
CA ILE A 85 3.88 1.63 -7.64
C ILE A 85 4.21 3.12 -7.74
N PHE A 86 5.15 3.45 -8.61
CA PHE A 86 5.53 4.83 -8.90
C PHE A 86 4.67 5.43 -10.02
N ARG A 87 4.54 6.76 -9.97
CA ARG A 87 3.98 7.57 -11.07
C ARG A 87 5.10 8.24 -11.86
N GLU A 88 6.05 7.45 -12.37
CA GLU A 88 7.16 7.96 -13.16
C GLU A 88 7.04 7.49 -14.62
N PRO A 89 6.82 8.41 -15.58
CA PRO A 89 6.72 8.05 -17.01
C PRO A 89 8.04 7.49 -17.56
N LYS A 90 9.16 7.91 -16.96
CA LYS A 90 10.50 7.45 -17.28
C LYS A 90 11.35 7.51 -16.03
N GLU A 91 11.84 6.37 -15.60
CA GLU A 91 12.70 6.25 -14.44
C GLU A 91 14.07 6.91 -14.73
N PRO A 92 14.69 7.59 -13.75
CA PRO A 92 16.04 8.09 -13.87
C PRO A 92 17.05 6.96 -14.10
N ASN A 93 18.16 7.23 -14.80
CA ASN A 93 19.20 6.21 -15.06
C ASN A 93 19.82 5.59 -13.79
N CYS A 94 19.67 6.24 -12.62
CA CYS A 94 20.17 5.74 -11.35
C CYS A 94 19.11 5.00 -10.50
N PHE A 95 17.89 4.82 -11.02
CA PHE A 95 16.78 4.25 -10.28
C PHE A 95 17.07 2.83 -9.80
N ASP A 96 17.46 1.93 -10.71
CA ASP A 96 17.82 0.55 -10.38
C ASP A 96 18.97 0.48 -9.37
N ALA A 97 20.00 1.29 -9.54
CA ALA A 97 21.14 1.33 -8.63
C ALA A 97 20.74 1.78 -7.21
N LYS A 98 19.77 2.69 -7.09
CA LYS A 98 19.22 3.13 -5.81
C LYS A 98 18.26 2.12 -5.20
N LEU A 99 17.56 1.32 -6.03
CA LEU A 99 16.67 0.27 -5.59
C LEU A 99 17.38 -1.03 -5.23
N ALA A 100 18.58 -1.27 -5.76
CA ALA A 100 19.36 -2.49 -5.56
C ALA A 100 19.48 -2.97 -4.10
N PRO A 101 19.60 -2.10 -3.07
CA PRO A 101 19.64 -2.53 -1.67
C PRO A 101 18.31 -3.10 -1.13
N PHE A 102 17.19 -2.88 -1.81
CA PHE A 102 15.85 -3.21 -1.32
C PHE A 102 15.30 -4.50 -1.93
N HIS A 103 15.82 -5.63 -1.44
CA HIS A 103 15.49 -6.96 -1.99
C HIS A 103 14.05 -7.45 -1.69
N ASN A 104 13.36 -6.83 -0.74
CA ASN A 104 12.01 -7.23 -0.32
C ASN A 104 10.92 -6.35 -0.95
N MET A 105 11.22 -5.69 -2.06
CA MET A 105 10.28 -4.84 -2.79
C MET A 105 10.28 -5.21 -4.27
N ILE A 106 9.09 -5.21 -4.85
CA ILE A 106 8.89 -5.20 -6.30
C ILE A 106 8.43 -3.80 -6.65
N VAL A 107 9.19 -3.12 -7.50
CA VAL A 107 8.90 -1.74 -7.89
C VAL A 107 8.45 -1.72 -9.35
N VAL A 108 7.32 -1.06 -9.60
CA VAL A 108 6.77 -0.87 -10.95
C VAL A 108 6.34 0.58 -11.13
N SER A 109 6.23 1.02 -12.38
CA SER A 109 5.79 2.36 -12.72
C SER A 109 4.50 2.29 -13.56
N THR A 110 3.47 3.07 -13.19
CA THR A 110 2.22 3.20 -13.96
C THR A 110 1.89 4.67 -14.24
N GLN A 111 1.08 4.93 -15.27
CA GLN A 111 0.71 6.29 -15.67
C GLN A 111 0.06 7.11 -14.52
N PHE A 112 -0.69 6.43 -13.65
CA PHE A 112 -1.41 7.04 -12.55
C PHE A 112 -0.78 6.81 -11.18
N GLY A 113 0.27 5.98 -11.09
CA GLY A 113 0.88 5.59 -9.81
C GLY A 113 -0.02 4.74 -8.93
N MET A 114 -1.00 4.05 -9.53
CA MET A 114 -1.97 3.17 -8.87
C MET A 114 -2.03 1.83 -9.61
N MET A 115 -2.60 0.84 -8.93
CA MET A 115 -2.82 -0.48 -9.52
C MET A 115 -3.98 -0.43 -10.51
N ASN A 116 -3.76 -0.93 -11.72
CA ASN A 116 -4.81 -1.24 -12.67
C ASN A 116 -5.15 -2.73 -12.60
N SER A 117 -6.20 -3.17 -13.31
CA SER A 117 -6.64 -4.57 -13.27
C SER A 117 -5.55 -5.57 -13.68
N GLN A 118 -4.73 -5.23 -14.68
CA GLN A 118 -3.63 -6.10 -15.13
C GLN A 118 -2.54 -6.24 -14.06
N LEU A 119 -2.15 -5.14 -13.43
CA LEU A 119 -1.19 -5.14 -12.33
C LEU A 119 -1.77 -5.82 -11.07
N GLY A 120 -3.07 -5.74 -10.85
CA GLY A 120 -3.76 -6.47 -9.78
C GLY A 120 -3.72 -7.98 -9.99
N ILE A 121 -3.95 -8.45 -11.22
CA ILE A 121 -3.79 -9.87 -11.58
C ILE A 121 -2.34 -10.30 -11.37
N TYR A 122 -1.38 -9.53 -11.87
CA TYR A 122 0.05 -9.80 -11.66
C TYR A 122 0.40 -9.87 -10.17
N TRP A 123 -0.05 -8.91 -9.36
CA TRP A 123 0.16 -8.91 -7.92
C TRP A 123 -0.42 -10.18 -7.28
N LEU A 124 -1.63 -10.58 -7.65
CA LEU A 124 -2.26 -11.75 -7.06
C LEU A 124 -1.51 -13.05 -7.42
N GLU A 125 -1.18 -13.23 -8.68
CA GLU A 125 -0.56 -14.47 -9.21
C GLU A 125 0.92 -14.59 -8.84
N GLU A 126 1.70 -13.52 -8.99
CA GLU A 126 3.15 -13.56 -8.90
C GLU A 126 3.69 -13.14 -7.54
N ILE A 127 2.89 -12.38 -6.75
CA ILE A 127 3.33 -11.85 -5.45
C ILE A 127 2.53 -12.48 -4.32
N PHE A 128 1.21 -12.37 -4.31
CA PHE A 128 0.41 -12.84 -3.18
C PHE A 128 0.40 -14.37 -3.05
N LYS A 129 -0.11 -15.08 -4.07
CA LYS A 129 -0.28 -16.54 -4.00
C LYS A 129 1.00 -17.31 -3.64
N PRO A 130 2.18 -16.99 -4.19
CA PRO A 130 3.40 -17.74 -3.87
C PRO A 130 3.87 -17.55 -2.42
N HIS A 131 3.46 -16.46 -1.76
CA HIS A 131 3.94 -16.07 -0.44
C HIS A 131 2.87 -16.20 0.67
N ALA A 132 1.60 -16.40 0.31
CA ALA A 132 0.48 -16.40 1.25
C ALA A 132 0.29 -17.72 2.02
N GLY A 133 1.00 -18.78 1.65
CA GLY A 133 0.91 -20.11 2.26
C GLY A 133 -0.16 -21.00 1.61
N LEU A 134 -0.49 -22.11 2.28
CA LEU A 134 -1.48 -23.07 1.79
C LEU A 134 -2.90 -22.58 2.13
N ASN A 135 -3.77 -22.52 1.12
CA ASN A 135 -5.19 -22.09 1.25
C ASN A 135 -5.37 -20.75 1.99
N PRO A 136 -4.78 -19.65 1.48
CA PRO A 136 -4.87 -18.36 2.14
C PRO A 136 -6.28 -17.79 2.06
N VAL A 137 -6.69 -17.09 3.13
CA VAL A 137 -7.87 -16.22 3.14
C VAL A 137 -7.39 -14.79 2.94
N LEU A 138 -7.75 -14.18 1.82
CA LEU A 138 -7.43 -12.79 1.52
C LEU A 138 -8.65 -11.91 1.74
N VAL A 139 -8.53 -10.95 2.65
CA VAL A 139 -9.49 -9.87 2.89
C VAL A 139 -8.99 -8.63 2.15
N VAL A 140 -9.79 -8.17 1.20
CA VAL A 140 -9.51 -7.00 0.35
C VAL A 140 -10.79 -6.21 0.15
N ASP A 141 -10.64 -4.90 0.05
CA ASP A 141 -11.73 -4.00 -0.30
C ASP A 141 -11.98 -4.05 -1.82
N SER A 142 -13.26 -4.00 -2.24
CA SER A 142 -13.71 -3.96 -3.64
C SER A 142 -14.08 -2.56 -4.11
#